data_AF-A0A399YIW7-F1
#
_entry.id   AF-A0A399YIW7-F1
#
_cell.length_a   1.000
_cell.length_b   1.000
_cell.length_c   1.000
_cell.angle_alpha   90.00
_cell.angle_beta   90.00
_cell.angle_gamma   90.00
#
_symmetry.space_group_name_H-M   'P 1'
#
loop_
_entity.id
_entity.type
_entity.pdbx_description
1 polymer ?
#
loop_
_entity_poly.entity_id
_entity_poly.type
_entity_poly.pdbx_seq_one_letter_code
_entity_poly.pdbx_strand_id
1 'polypeptide(L)'
;MLADAVVLIVVGAVALLLPSYGPYRAYLRRRLVHKAGAQVPADQEAFLESRVAVRAQGGGMGIVVAGLCALLLSRTWAGAEEASGGLFVLALMFVAGAAGAVLAELLRPGDAAPGPRTARATSPTVEDYLPPRQRTMARVFVACGVLATVGTLLLTATEWFDVGAVLRSPVPVLAVGIPVVALLSWLAARRVLDAPQPARDEAELYWQDAFRAETLSSLSLAAPLVSLLALVVGGSVLDDAASAAAVAAGQNGPAWSLALLIGGYLAPFVLVGVAVLVTSAGGSRTEMEHFRDRLWGGRTAAGVIGEA
;
A
#
# COMPACT_ATOMS: atom_id res chain seq x y z
N MET A 1 15.65 -12.38 -9.40
CA MET A 1 14.32 -12.62 -8.81
C MET A 1 14.27 -13.74 -7.78
N LEU A 2 15.08 -14.80 -7.91
CA LEU A 2 15.07 -15.88 -6.91
C LEU A 2 15.41 -15.37 -5.50
N ALA A 3 16.42 -14.51 -5.36
CA ALA A 3 16.80 -13.90 -4.08
C ALA A 3 15.64 -13.10 -3.47
N ASP A 4 14.99 -12.25 -4.27
CA ASP A 4 13.82 -11.46 -3.89
C ASP A 4 12.66 -12.33 -3.38
N ALA A 5 12.38 -13.43 -4.09
CA ALA A 5 11.34 -14.37 -3.68
C ALA A 5 11.66 -15.02 -2.32
N VAL A 6 12.92 -15.42 -2.10
CA VAL A 6 13.37 -15.94 -0.80
C VAL A 6 13.23 -14.89 0.28
N VAL A 7 13.64 -13.64 0.02
CA VAL A 7 13.48 -12.52 0.97
C VAL A 7 12.02 -12.32 1.33
N LEU A 8 11.11 -12.28 0.35
CA LEU A 8 9.67 -12.15 0.60
C LEU A 8 9.11 -13.31 1.42
N ILE A 9 9.50 -14.55 1.11
CA ILE A 9 9.03 -15.72 1.87
C ILE A 9 9.54 -15.64 3.32
N VAL A 10 10.80 -15.31 3.54
CA VAL A 10 11.38 -15.19 4.88
C VAL A 10 10.73 -14.06 5.66
N VAL A 11 10.66 -12.85 5.09
CA VAL A 11 10.03 -11.69 5.73
C VAL A 11 8.56 -11.93 5.99
N GLY A 12 7.83 -12.50 5.03
CA GLY A 12 6.42 -12.87 5.17
C GLY A 12 6.21 -13.92 6.25
N ALA A 13 7.06 -14.96 6.32
CA ALA A 13 6.99 -15.98 7.35
C ALA A 13 7.26 -15.38 8.75
N VAL A 14 8.26 -14.51 8.87
CA VAL A 14 8.51 -13.77 10.12
C VAL A 14 7.28 -12.94 10.47
N ALA A 15 6.73 -12.14 9.55
CA ALA A 15 5.55 -11.31 9.79
C ALA A 15 4.29 -12.14 10.15
N LEU A 16 4.16 -13.33 9.59
CA LEU A 16 3.07 -14.28 9.87
C LEU A 16 3.21 -14.92 11.27
N LEU A 17 4.44 -15.25 11.67
CA LEU A 17 4.71 -15.94 12.93
C LEU A 17 4.84 -14.98 14.11
N LEU A 18 5.31 -13.75 13.91
CA LEU A 18 5.56 -12.78 14.99
C LEU A 18 4.33 -12.50 15.87
N PRO A 19 3.09 -12.40 15.33
CA PRO A 19 1.87 -12.26 16.14
C PRO A 19 1.54 -13.47 17.03
N SER A 20 2.21 -14.61 16.89
CA SER A 20 2.09 -15.72 17.86
C SER A 20 2.81 -15.42 19.18
N TYR A 21 3.75 -14.47 19.18
CA TYR A 21 4.50 -14.06 20.37
C TYR A 21 3.74 -13.00 21.16
N GLY A 22 3.38 -13.32 22.41
CA GLY A 22 2.57 -12.46 23.29
C GLY A 22 3.08 -11.02 23.41
N PRO A 23 4.37 -10.78 23.69
CA PRO A 23 4.92 -9.43 23.78
C PRO A 23 4.81 -8.62 22.48
N TYR A 24 4.88 -9.27 21.31
CA TYR A 24 4.70 -8.59 20.03
C TYR A 24 3.24 -8.18 19.81
N ARG A 25 2.26 -9.02 20.18
CA ARG A 25 0.83 -8.62 20.16
C ARG A 25 0.57 -7.41 21.05
N ALA A 26 1.11 -7.42 22.27
CA ALA A 26 1.01 -6.30 23.19
C ALA A 26 1.70 -5.03 22.65
N TYR A 27 2.80 -5.18 21.91
CA TYR A 27 3.44 -4.06 21.19
C TYR A 27 2.53 -3.50 20.09
N LEU A 28 1.97 -4.35 19.22
CA LEU A 28 1.08 -3.90 18.14
C LEU A 28 -0.17 -3.20 18.69
N ARG A 29 -0.76 -3.74 19.76
CA ARG A 29 -1.85 -3.09 20.51
C ARG A 29 -1.44 -1.72 21.00
N ARG A 30 -0.33 -1.61 21.75
CA ARG A 30 0.18 -0.33 22.28
C ARG A 30 0.43 0.69 21.17
N ARG A 31 0.96 0.25 20.03
CA ARG A 31 1.16 1.11 18.85
C ARG A 31 -0.17 1.64 18.32
N LEU A 32 -1.17 0.78 18.15
CA LEU A 32 -2.51 1.19 17.69
C LEU A 32 -3.16 2.15 18.69
N VAL A 33 -3.08 1.85 19.98
CA VAL A 33 -3.57 2.68 21.08
C VAL A 33 -2.93 4.06 21.08
N HIS A 34 -1.61 4.11 20.92
CA HIS A 34 -0.87 5.35 20.84
C HIS A 34 -1.25 6.19 19.62
N LYS A 35 -1.38 5.55 18.44
CA LYS A 35 -1.82 6.23 17.21
C LYS A 35 -3.25 6.77 17.33
N ALA A 36 -4.18 6.00 17.90
CA ALA A 36 -5.57 6.40 18.08
C ALA A 36 -5.72 7.48 19.17
N GLY A 37 -4.79 7.53 20.14
CA GLY A 37 -4.82 8.46 21.26
C GLY A 37 -6.00 8.20 22.21
N ALA A 38 -6.45 6.95 22.32
CA ALA A 38 -7.58 6.54 23.14
C ALA A 38 -7.19 5.41 24.10
N GLN A 39 -7.83 5.34 25.28
CA GLN A 39 -7.65 4.22 26.20
C GLN A 39 -8.55 3.04 25.81
N VAL A 40 -8.06 1.83 26.03
CA VAL A 40 -8.80 0.59 25.78
C VAL A 40 -9.48 0.16 27.07
N PRO A 41 -10.81 -0.06 27.07
CA PRO A 41 -11.49 -0.69 28.20
C PRO A 41 -10.90 -2.08 28.50
N ALA A 42 -10.73 -2.42 29.78
CA ALA A 42 -10.07 -3.66 30.20
C ALA A 42 -10.76 -4.93 29.65
N ASP A 43 -12.08 -4.89 29.47
CA ASP A 43 -12.90 -5.96 28.89
C ASP A 43 -12.70 -6.13 27.37
N GLN A 44 -12.18 -5.10 26.68
CA GLN A 44 -11.94 -5.11 25.22
C GLN A 44 -10.48 -5.42 24.85
N GLU A 45 -9.55 -5.42 25.81
CA GLU A 45 -8.12 -5.61 25.52
C GLU A 45 -7.82 -6.91 24.76
N ALA A 46 -8.32 -8.05 25.25
CA ALA A 46 -8.09 -9.35 24.64
C ALA A 46 -8.67 -9.44 23.22
N PHE A 47 -9.84 -8.83 23.01
CA PHE A 47 -10.47 -8.76 21.69
C PHE A 47 -9.61 -7.95 20.71
N LEU A 48 -9.18 -6.74 21.09
CA LEU A 48 -8.32 -5.91 20.26
C LEU A 48 -6.99 -6.60 19.94
N GLU A 49 -6.35 -7.26 20.91
CA GLU A 49 -5.12 -8.02 20.66
C GLU A 49 -5.31 -9.12 19.64
N SER A 50 -6.40 -9.89 19.77
CA SER A 50 -6.71 -10.99 18.84
C SER A 50 -6.92 -10.46 17.42
N ARG A 51 -7.62 -9.32 17.29
CA ARG A 51 -7.94 -8.71 15.99
C ARG A 51 -6.70 -8.13 15.31
N VAL A 52 -5.88 -7.41 16.07
CA VAL A 52 -4.57 -6.90 15.60
C VAL A 52 -3.67 -8.06 15.15
N ALA A 53 -3.65 -9.17 15.91
CA ALA A 53 -2.84 -10.33 15.58
C ALA A 53 -3.32 -11.01 14.28
N VAL A 54 -4.62 -11.25 14.13
CA VAL A 54 -5.21 -11.84 12.92
C VAL A 54 -4.94 -10.97 11.69
N ARG A 55 -5.07 -9.65 11.82
CA ARG A 55 -4.75 -8.69 10.76
C ARG A 55 -3.27 -8.77 10.36
N ALA A 56 -2.35 -8.76 11.34
CA ALA A 56 -0.92 -8.86 11.09
C ALA A 56 -0.54 -10.20 10.43
N GLN A 57 -1.15 -11.30 10.88
CA GLN A 57 -1.01 -12.62 10.26
C GLN A 57 -1.52 -12.62 8.82
N GLY A 58 -2.67 -12.00 8.56
CA GLY A 58 -3.19 -11.80 7.21
C GLY A 58 -2.18 -11.11 6.30
N GLY A 59 -1.56 -10.04 6.78
CA GLY A 59 -0.51 -9.34 6.05
C GLY A 59 0.72 -10.22 5.77
N GLY A 60 1.21 -10.94 6.80
CA GLY A 60 2.30 -11.90 6.63
C GLY A 60 1.99 -13.00 5.61
N MET A 61 0.79 -13.58 5.68
CA MET A 61 0.31 -14.58 4.72
C MET A 61 0.28 -14.04 3.29
N GLY A 62 -0.22 -12.81 3.11
CA GLY A 62 -0.21 -12.15 1.80
C GLY A 62 1.20 -12.02 1.23
N ILE A 63 2.17 -11.60 2.05
CA ILE A 63 3.58 -11.48 1.64
C ILE A 63 4.17 -12.86 1.28
N VAL A 64 3.88 -13.92 2.05
CA VAL A 64 4.34 -15.29 1.73
C VAL A 64 3.78 -15.75 0.39
N VAL A 65 2.47 -15.58 0.17
CA VAL A 65 1.82 -15.96 -1.10
C VAL A 65 2.47 -15.21 -2.26
N ALA A 66 2.74 -13.91 -2.10
CA ALA A 66 3.43 -13.13 -3.12
C ALA A 66 4.88 -13.59 -3.37
N GLY A 67 5.61 -13.96 -2.32
CA GLY A 67 6.94 -14.56 -2.44
C GLY A 67 6.92 -15.90 -3.19
N LEU A 68 5.91 -16.74 -2.94
CA LEU A 68 5.70 -17.99 -3.69
C LEU A 68 5.35 -17.73 -5.16
N CYS A 69 4.52 -16.73 -5.44
CA CYS A 69 4.23 -16.31 -6.82
C CYS A 69 5.49 -15.77 -7.52
N ALA A 70 6.30 -14.95 -6.84
CA ALA A 70 7.57 -14.46 -7.38
C ALA A 70 8.56 -15.61 -7.61
N LEU A 71 8.60 -16.61 -6.73
CA LEU A 71 9.41 -17.81 -6.92
C LEU A 71 8.97 -18.58 -8.17
N LEU A 72 7.66 -18.77 -8.37
CA LEU A 72 7.12 -19.43 -9.57
C LEU A 72 7.48 -18.65 -10.84
N LEU A 73 7.24 -17.34 -10.83
CA LEU A 73 7.59 -16.45 -11.95
C LEU A 73 9.08 -16.49 -12.27
N SER A 74 9.96 -16.64 -11.28
CA SER A 74 11.42 -16.73 -11.49
C SER A 74 11.83 -17.96 -12.29
N ARG A 75 10.97 -18.99 -12.33
CA ARG A 75 11.20 -20.23 -13.06
C ARG A 75 10.55 -20.25 -14.43
N THR A 76 9.46 -19.52 -14.60
CA THR A 76 8.62 -19.60 -15.82
C THR A 76 8.76 -18.40 -16.74
N TRP A 77 9.19 -17.24 -16.23
CA TRP A 77 9.29 -16.01 -17.00
C TRP A 77 10.76 -15.63 -17.27
N ALA A 78 11.13 -15.56 -18.55
CA ALA A 78 12.49 -15.24 -18.97
C ALA A 78 12.94 -13.83 -18.56
N GLY A 79 12.02 -12.86 -18.42
CA GLY A 79 12.31 -11.47 -18.02
C GLY A 79 12.29 -11.22 -16.50
N ALA A 80 12.30 -12.30 -15.70
CA ALA A 80 12.16 -12.22 -14.25
C ALA A 80 13.34 -11.53 -13.57
N GLU A 81 14.56 -11.79 -14.03
CA GLU A 81 15.77 -11.23 -13.40
C GLU A 81 15.85 -9.72 -13.61
N GLU A 82 15.47 -9.22 -14.79
CA GLU A 82 15.40 -7.78 -15.10
C GLU A 82 14.30 -7.05 -14.31
N ALA A 83 13.22 -7.76 -13.94
CA ALA A 83 12.15 -7.21 -13.11
C ALA A 83 12.48 -7.15 -11.62
N SER A 84 13.57 -7.81 -11.20
CA SER A 84 13.91 -8.01 -9.80
C SER A 84 14.73 -6.86 -9.21
N GLY A 85 14.62 -6.66 -7.90
CA GLY A 85 15.29 -5.59 -7.19
C GLY A 85 14.56 -5.16 -5.92
N GLY A 86 15.25 -4.36 -5.09
CA GLY A 86 14.73 -3.95 -3.77
C GLY A 86 13.39 -3.21 -3.82
N LEU A 87 13.17 -2.37 -4.84
CA LEU A 87 11.89 -1.67 -5.01
C LEU A 87 10.75 -2.60 -5.44
N PHE A 88 11.04 -3.63 -6.24
CA PHE A 88 10.07 -4.66 -6.61
C PHE A 88 9.63 -5.44 -5.36
N VAL A 89 10.59 -5.91 -4.55
CA VAL A 89 10.33 -6.56 -3.25
C VAL A 89 9.47 -5.67 -2.36
N LEU A 90 9.84 -4.39 -2.22
CA LEU A 90 9.11 -3.43 -1.41
C LEU A 90 7.67 -3.26 -1.89
N ALA A 91 7.46 -2.98 -3.18
CA ALA A 91 6.14 -2.79 -3.75
C ALA A 91 5.27 -4.04 -3.57
N LEU A 92 5.82 -5.23 -3.84
CA LEU A 92 5.10 -6.49 -3.71
C LEU A 92 4.75 -6.80 -2.25
N MET A 93 5.67 -6.54 -1.31
CA MET A 93 5.44 -6.70 0.12
C MET A 93 4.30 -5.79 0.61
N PHE A 94 4.26 -4.52 0.19
CA PHE A 94 3.20 -3.59 0.59
C PHE A 94 1.85 -3.96 -0.02
N VAL A 95 1.79 -4.24 -1.32
CA VAL A 95 0.53 -4.58 -2.00
C VAL A 95 -0.05 -5.88 -1.46
N ALA A 96 0.77 -6.94 -1.39
CA ALA A 96 0.31 -8.24 -0.94
C ALA A 96 0.04 -8.26 0.57
N GLY A 97 0.85 -7.56 1.37
CA GLY A 97 0.61 -7.38 2.80
C GLY A 97 -0.69 -6.63 3.09
N ALA A 98 -0.96 -5.53 2.38
CA ALA A 98 -2.22 -4.80 2.51
C ALA A 98 -3.41 -5.68 2.09
N ALA A 99 -3.32 -6.38 0.96
CA ALA A 99 -4.36 -7.29 0.49
C ALA A 99 -4.65 -8.42 1.47
N GLY A 100 -3.60 -9.04 2.02
CA GLY A 100 -3.73 -10.11 3.02
C GLY A 100 -4.35 -9.63 4.34
N ALA A 101 -3.96 -8.44 4.81
CA ALA A 101 -4.55 -7.83 6.00
C ALA A 101 -6.04 -7.52 5.81
N VAL A 102 -6.41 -6.95 4.65
CA VAL A 102 -7.81 -6.67 4.30
C VAL A 102 -8.62 -7.95 4.19
N LEU A 103 -8.08 -8.98 3.54
CA LEU A 103 -8.76 -10.26 3.40
C LEU A 103 -9.00 -10.90 4.77
N ALA A 104 -8.03 -10.83 5.69
CA ALA A 104 -8.20 -11.34 7.04
C ALA A 104 -9.32 -10.62 7.81
N GLU A 105 -9.47 -9.29 7.62
CA GLU A 105 -10.58 -8.53 8.21
C GLU A 105 -11.93 -8.87 7.60
N LEU A 106 -12.00 -9.01 6.28
CA LEU A 106 -13.25 -9.34 5.58
C LEU A 106 -13.72 -10.77 5.88
N LEU A 107 -12.79 -11.71 6.07
CA LEU A 107 -13.11 -13.09 6.42
C LEU A 107 -13.47 -13.27 7.90
N ARG A 108 -13.08 -12.32 8.76
CA ARG A 108 -13.38 -12.34 10.19
C ARG A 108 -13.86 -10.95 10.64
N PRO A 109 -15.09 -10.54 10.25
CA PRO A 109 -15.61 -9.20 10.56
C PRO A 109 -15.70 -8.87 12.07
N GLY A 110 -15.51 -9.86 12.94
CA GLY A 110 -15.58 -9.73 14.39
C GLY A 110 -16.96 -10.19 14.85
N ASP A 111 -16.99 -11.15 15.76
CA ASP A 111 -18.24 -11.56 16.38
C ASP A 111 -18.68 -10.48 17.35
N ALA A 112 -19.93 -10.04 17.21
CA ALA A 112 -20.53 -9.10 18.15
C ALA A 112 -20.60 -9.76 19.52
N ALA A 113 -20.04 -9.13 20.55
CA ALA A 113 -20.35 -9.54 21.91
C ALA A 113 -21.87 -9.48 22.13
N PRO A 114 -22.48 -10.44 22.83
CA PRO A 114 -23.91 -10.41 23.11
C PRO A 114 -24.26 -9.15 23.92
N GLY A 115 -25.28 -8.41 23.50
CA GLY A 115 -25.70 -7.16 24.15
C GLY A 115 -26.47 -6.20 23.24
N PRO A 116 -26.83 -5.02 23.77
CA PRO A 116 -27.34 -3.91 22.95
C PRO A 116 -26.33 -3.55 21.87
N ARG A 117 -26.82 -3.04 20.73
CA ARG A 117 -25.97 -2.71 19.58
C ARG A 117 -25.99 -1.21 19.32
N THR A 118 -24.80 -0.65 19.17
CA THR A 118 -24.59 0.73 18.76
C THR A 118 -24.15 0.76 17.30
N ALA A 119 -24.75 1.65 16.53
CA ALA A 119 -24.42 1.85 15.12
C ALA A 119 -24.47 3.34 14.78
N ARG A 120 -23.77 3.74 13.72
CA ARG A 120 -23.83 5.11 13.22
C ARG A 120 -25.18 5.39 12.56
N ALA A 121 -25.69 6.59 12.76
CA ALA A 121 -26.91 7.06 12.09
C ALA A 121 -26.71 7.30 10.58
N THR A 122 -25.47 7.48 10.13
CA THR A 122 -25.11 7.74 8.74
C THR A 122 -24.08 6.72 8.25
N SER A 123 -24.10 6.43 6.95
CA SER A 123 -23.12 5.55 6.31
C SER A 123 -21.79 6.30 6.11
N PRO A 124 -20.69 5.85 6.75
CA PRO A 124 -19.39 6.50 6.60
C PRO A 124 -18.84 6.37 5.18
N THR A 125 -18.10 7.38 4.73
CA THR A 125 -17.43 7.38 3.43
C THR A 125 -15.91 7.32 3.57
N VAL A 126 -15.18 7.06 2.48
CA VAL A 126 -13.70 7.11 2.48
C VAL A 126 -13.18 8.48 2.97
N GLU A 127 -13.94 9.55 2.73
CA GLU A 127 -13.54 10.92 3.10
C GLU A 127 -13.52 11.15 4.60
N ASP A 128 -14.32 10.37 5.33
CA ASP A 128 -14.39 10.46 6.79
C ASP A 128 -13.21 9.76 7.46
N TYR A 129 -12.56 8.81 6.78
CA TYR A 129 -11.38 8.09 7.29
C TYR A 129 -10.05 8.63 6.76
N LEU A 130 -10.00 9.10 5.50
CA LEU A 130 -8.74 9.49 4.86
C LEU A 130 -8.62 11.01 4.65
N PRO A 131 -7.51 11.62 5.12
CA PRO A 131 -7.22 13.02 4.87
C PRO A 131 -7.24 13.34 3.37
N PRO A 132 -7.72 14.53 2.95
CA PRO A 132 -7.79 14.92 1.54
C PRO A 132 -6.40 14.92 0.88
N ARG A 133 -5.35 15.33 1.62
CA ARG A 133 -3.97 15.33 1.11
C ARG A 133 -3.48 13.93 0.75
N GLN A 134 -3.73 12.93 1.60
CA GLN A 134 -3.36 11.54 1.33
C GLN A 134 -4.06 11.02 0.08
N ARG A 135 -5.36 11.31 -0.09
CA ARG A 135 -6.13 10.92 -1.27
C ARG A 135 -5.61 11.60 -2.55
N THR A 136 -5.31 12.89 -2.49
CA THR A 136 -4.77 13.63 -3.63
C THR A 136 -3.38 13.13 -4.00
N MET A 137 -2.48 12.95 -3.03
CA MET A 137 -1.15 12.40 -3.29
C MET A 137 -1.25 11.01 -3.92
N ALA A 138 -2.08 10.11 -3.39
CA ALA A 138 -2.26 8.80 -3.98
C ALA A 138 -2.67 8.87 -5.46
N ARG A 139 -3.59 9.77 -5.83
CA ARG A 139 -3.99 9.99 -7.23
C ARG A 139 -2.85 10.56 -8.09
N VAL A 140 -2.08 11.51 -7.55
CA VAL A 140 -0.93 12.11 -8.26
C VAL A 140 0.12 11.06 -8.56
N PHE A 141 0.51 10.24 -7.57
CA PHE A 141 1.47 9.15 -7.78
C PHE A 141 0.97 8.16 -8.84
N VAL A 142 -0.32 7.75 -8.75
CA VAL A 142 -0.91 6.85 -9.75
C VAL A 142 -0.90 7.45 -11.15
N ALA A 143 -1.29 8.72 -11.29
CA ALA A 143 -1.24 9.42 -12.57
C ALA A 143 0.18 9.49 -13.12
N CYS A 144 1.17 9.84 -12.30
CA CYS A 144 2.57 9.87 -12.70
C CYS A 144 3.10 8.49 -13.14
N GLY A 145 2.78 7.42 -12.41
CA GLY A 145 3.18 6.07 -12.80
C GLY A 145 2.54 5.61 -14.11
N VAL A 146 1.24 5.87 -14.30
CA VAL A 146 0.55 5.58 -15.57
C VAL A 146 1.18 6.36 -16.71
N LEU A 147 1.38 7.67 -16.54
CA LEU A 147 2.03 8.51 -17.56
C LEU A 147 3.45 8.04 -17.88
N ALA A 148 4.22 7.61 -16.88
CA ALA A 148 5.57 7.09 -17.10
C ALA A 148 5.57 5.79 -17.90
N THR A 149 4.71 4.82 -17.54
CA THR A 149 4.61 3.54 -18.28
C THR A 149 4.08 3.73 -19.70
N VAL A 150 3.02 4.51 -19.88
CA VAL A 150 2.46 4.82 -21.20
C VAL A 150 3.45 5.61 -22.04
N GLY A 151 4.10 6.64 -21.45
CA GLY A 151 5.14 7.41 -22.13
C GLY A 151 6.31 6.53 -22.59
N THR A 152 6.76 5.61 -21.73
CA THR A 152 7.82 4.64 -22.08
C THR A 152 7.40 3.76 -23.26
N LEU A 153 6.18 3.23 -23.25
CA LEU A 153 5.65 2.44 -24.36
C LEU A 153 5.45 3.24 -25.64
N LEU A 154 5.08 4.52 -25.56
CA LEU A 154 4.93 5.37 -26.75
C LEU A 154 6.28 5.72 -27.37
N LEU A 155 7.32 5.90 -26.55
CA LEU A 155 8.68 6.20 -27.04
C LEU A 155 9.27 5.04 -27.85
N THR A 156 8.81 3.80 -27.68
CA THR A 156 9.22 2.67 -28.51
C THR A 156 8.80 2.82 -29.97
N ALA A 157 7.84 3.68 -30.29
CA ALA A 157 7.47 3.95 -31.68
C ALA A 157 8.53 4.78 -32.44
N THR A 158 9.56 5.26 -31.75
CA THR A 158 10.64 6.05 -32.35
C THR A 158 11.87 5.19 -32.63
N GLU A 159 12.68 5.60 -33.59
CA GLU A 159 13.94 4.91 -33.96
C GLU A 159 15.03 4.94 -32.88
N TRP A 160 14.82 5.76 -31.84
CA TRP A 160 15.80 6.00 -30.78
C TRP A 160 15.78 4.95 -29.67
N PHE A 161 14.79 4.06 -29.64
CA PHE A 161 14.63 3.06 -28.59
C PHE A 161 14.38 1.68 -29.18
N ASP A 162 15.09 0.68 -28.68
CA ASP A 162 14.85 -0.71 -29.08
C ASP A 162 13.50 -1.21 -28.53
N VAL A 163 12.55 -1.48 -29.44
CA VAL A 163 11.22 -2.00 -29.10
C VAL A 163 11.32 -3.34 -28.38
N GLY A 164 12.25 -4.20 -28.78
CA GLY A 164 12.45 -5.52 -28.20
C GLY A 164 12.81 -5.46 -26.71
N ALA A 165 13.72 -4.57 -26.35
CA ALA A 165 14.14 -4.32 -24.98
C ALA A 165 12.96 -3.86 -24.12
N VAL A 166 12.19 -2.87 -24.57
CA VAL A 166 11.06 -2.34 -23.79
C VAL A 166 9.93 -3.37 -23.65
N LEU A 167 9.59 -4.11 -24.69
CA LEU A 167 8.52 -5.13 -24.61
C LEU A 167 8.89 -6.35 -23.77
N ARG A 168 10.19 -6.67 -23.63
CA ARG A 168 10.67 -7.73 -22.74
C ARG A 168 10.87 -7.25 -21.30
N SER A 169 10.89 -5.94 -21.09
CA SER A 169 11.03 -5.34 -19.77
C SER A 169 9.77 -5.49 -18.90
N PRO A 170 9.81 -5.06 -17.63
CA PRO A 170 8.63 -5.04 -16.76
C PRO A 170 7.58 -3.97 -17.10
N VAL A 171 7.89 -3.03 -18.01
CA VAL A 171 7.01 -1.87 -18.32
C VAL A 171 5.61 -2.30 -18.79
N PRO A 172 5.42 -3.26 -19.70
CA PRO A 172 4.08 -3.69 -20.11
C PRO A 172 3.26 -4.27 -18.94
N VAL A 173 3.91 -5.03 -18.06
CA VAL A 173 3.27 -5.59 -16.87
C VAL A 173 2.85 -4.48 -15.92
N LEU A 174 3.69 -3.46 -15.71
CA LEU A 174 3.37 -2.31 -14.84
C LEU A 174 2.28 -1.43 -15.44
N ALA A 175 2.25 -1.25 -16.76
CA ALA A 175 1.21 -0.50 -17.46
C ALA A 175 -0.19 -1.07 -17.22
N VAL A 176 -0.30 -2.40 -17.11
CA VAL A 176 -1.54 -3.09 -16.73
C VAL A 176 -1.70 -3.19 -15.21
N GLY A 177 -0.60 -3.41 -14.49
CA GLY A 177 -0.60 -3.66 -13.04
C GLY A 177 -1.08 -2.45 -12.24
N ILE A 178 -0.66 -1.23 -12.59
CA ILE A 178 -1.07 -0.01 -11.88
C ILE A 178 -2.61 0.17 -11.89
N PRO A 179 -3.30 0.20 -13.06
CA PRO A 179 -4.75 0.37 -13.07
C PRO A 179 -5.48 -0.80 -12.41
N VAL A 180 -4.98 -2.04 -12.54
CA VAL A 180 -5.56 -3.20 -11.86
C VAL A 180 -5.45 -3.06 -10.34
N VAL A 181 -4.27 -2.74 -9.80
CA VAL A 181 -4.08 -2.54 -8.35
C VAL A 181 -4.93 -1.36 -7.86
N ALA A 182 -4.99 -0.25 -8.60
CA ALA A 182 -5.84 0.89 -8.23
C ALA A 182 -7.33 0.50 -8.17
N LEU A 183 -7.82 -0.26 -9.16
CA LEU A 183 -9.19 -0.76 -9.20
C LEU A 183 -9.47 -1.74 -8.05
N LEU A 184 -8.58 -2.69 -7.80
CA LEU A 184 -8.71 -3.66 -6.72
C LEU A 184 -8.68 -2.98 -5.35
N SER A 185 -7.80 -1.99 -5.13
CA SER A 185 -7.77 -1.19 -3.90
C SER A 185 -9.08 -0.42 -3.70
N TRP A 186 -9.66 0.13 -4.77
CA TRP A 186 -10.94 0.82 -4.71
C TRP A 186 -12.11 -0.13 -4.40
N LEU A 187 -12.15 -1.30 -5.04
CA LEU A 187 -13.13 -2.35 -4.73
C LEU A 187 -13.00 -2.84 -3.28
N ALA A 188 -11.77 -3.07 -2.83
CA ALA A 188 -11.46 -3.47 -1.46
C ALA A 188 -11.90 -2.39 -0.46
N ALA A 189 -11.63 -1.11 -0.73
CA ALA A 189 -12.07 0.00 0.11
C ALA A 189 -13.61 0.05 0.22
N ARG A 190 -14.33 -0.16 -0.88
CA ARG A 190 -15.80 -0.27 -0.86
C ARG A 190 -16.26 -1.44 0.00
N ARG A 191 -15.68 -2.63 -0.19
CA ARG A 191 -16.02 -3.82 0.62
C ARG A 191 -15.73 -3.63 2.11
N VAL A 192 -14.66 -2.93 2.46
CA VAL A 192 -14.32 -2.60 3.85
C VAL A 192 -15.34 -1.65 4.47
N LEU A 193 -15.85 -0.68 3.70
CA LEU A 193 -16.90 0.25 4.15
C LEU A 193 -18.26 -0.42 4.28
N ASP A 194 -18.60 -1.30 3.33
CA ASP A 194 -19.86 -2.04 3.31
C ASP A 194 -19.91 -3.18 4.35
N ALA A 195 -18.75 -3.57 4.90
CA ALA A 195 -18.68 -4.60 5.92
C ALA A 195 -19.44 -4.18 7.20
N PRO A 196 -20.25 -5.08 7.80
CA PRO A 196 -20.93 -4.80 9.06
C PRO A 196 -19.94 -4.43 10.18
N GLN A 197 -20.31 -3.44 11.00
CA GLN A 197 -19.59 -3.02 12.20
C GLN A 197 -20.46 -3.26 13.44
N PRO A 198 -20.58 -4.50 13.90
CA PRO A 198 -21.36 -4.77 15.10
C PRO A 198 -20.60 -4.27 16.32
N ALA A 199 -21.06 -3.21 16.98
CA ALA A 199 -20.48 -2.71 18.22
C ALA A 199 -21.48 -2.80 19.38
N ARG A 200 -21.02 -3.23 20.56
CA ARG A 200 -21.84 -3.28 21.78
C ARG A 200 -22.06 -1.89 22.38
N ASP A 201 -21.03 -1.06 22.32
CA ASP A 201 -20.98 0.28 22.90
C ASP A 201 -20.22 1.26 21.99
N GLU A 202 -20.23 2.53 22.34
CA GLU A 202 -19.54 3.57 21.57
C GLU A 202 -18.02 3.40 21.56
N ALA A 203 -17.44 2.82 22.61
CA ALA A 203 -16.00 2.57 22.68
C ALA A 203 -15.57 1.48 21.68
N GLU A 204 -16.35 0.40 21.58
CA GLU A 204 -16.12 -0.65 20.59
C GLU A 204 -16.29 -0.10 19.17
N LEU A 205 -17.32 0.72 18.93
CA LEU A 205 -17.54 1.38 17.64
C LEU A 205 -16.34 2.27 17.26
N TYR A 206 -15.78 3.00 18.23
CA TYR A 206 -14.57 3.82 18.03
C TYR A 206 -13.38 2.99 17.56
N TRP A 207 -13.10 1.85 18.22
CA TRP A 207 -11.99 0.98 17.83
C TRP A 207 -12.22 0.32 16.46
N GLN A 208 -13.46 -0.03 16.13
CA GLN A 208 -13.80 -0.54 14.79
C GLN A 208 -13.52 0.49 13.70
N ASP A 209 -13.83 1.75 13.94
CA ASP A 209 -13.50 2.84 13.02
C ASP A 209 -12.00 3.11 12.93
N ALA A 210 -11.26 2.98 14.04
CA ALA A 210 -9.80 3.07 14.02
C ALA A 210 -9.17 1.98 13.14
N PHE A 211 -9.58 0.72 13.27
CA PHE A 211 -9.11 -0.35 12.37
C PHE A 211 -9.44 -0.05 10.92
N ARG A 212 -10.68 0.36 10.65
CA ARG A 212 -11.14 0.71 9.30
C ARG A 212 -10.31 1.85 8.71
N ALA A 213 -9.98 2.88 9.49
CA ALA A 213 -9.10 3.97 9.08
C ALA A 213 -7.70 3.45 8.69
N GLU A 214 -7.09 2.59 9.51
CA GLU A 214 -5.78 2.00 9.22
C GLU A 214 -5.81 1.09 7.97
N THR A 215 -6.89 0.33 7.78
CA THR A 215 -7.12 -0.51 6.59
C THR A 215 -7.23 0.31 5.32
N LEU A 216 -8.07 1.34 5.32
CA LEU A 216 -8.24 2.23 4.18
C LEU A 216 -6.95 2.99 3.88
N SER A 217 -6.20 3.40 4.91
CA SER A 217 -4.91 4.06 4.76
C SER A 217 -3.90 3.13 4.09
N SER A 218 -3.80 1.88 4.55
CA SER A 218 -2.92 0.86 3.96
C SER A 218 -3.28 0.57 2.49
N LEU A 219 -4.57 0.42 2.18
CA LEU A 219 -5.06 0.22 0.80
C LEU A 219 -4.75 1.40 -0.12
N SER A 220 -4.82 2.63 0.41
CA SER A 220 -4.55 3.85 -0.36
C SER A 220 -3.09 3.99 -0.79
N LEU A 221 -2.16 3.30 -0.11
CA LEU A 221 -0.73 3.34 -0.41
C LEU A 221 -0.29 2.28 -1.43
N ALA A 222 -1.09 1.23 -1.65
CA ALA A 222 -0.72 0.12 -2.52
C ALA A 222 -0.45 0.56 -3.98
N ALA A 223 -1.39 1.25 -4.62
CA ALA A 223 -1.21 1.70 -6.01
C ALA A 223 -0.09 2.77 -6.15
N PRO A 224 0.00 3.80 -5.29
CA PRO A 224 1.11 4.76 -5.33
C PRO A 224 2.51 4.14 -5.26
N LEU A 225 2.70 3.09 -4.46
CA LEU A 225 3.99 2.40 -4.36
C LEU A 225 4.35 1.66 -5.65
N VAL A 226 3.37 0.99 -6.30
CA VAL A 226 3.58 0.37 -7.62
C VAL A 226 3.86 1.44 -8.67
N SER A 227 3.21 2.59 -8.60
CA SER A 227 3.47 3.71 -9.51
C SER A 227 4.85 4.33 -9.30
N LEU A 228 5.36 4.38 -8.07
CA LEU A 228 6.72 4.81 -7.79
C LEU A 228 7.75 3.82 -8.36
N LEU A 229 7.51 2.51 -8.23
CA LEU A 229 8.32 1.49 -8.89
C LEU A 229 8.35 1.70 -10.41
N ALA A 230 7.20 1.99 -11.00
CA ALA A 230 7.10 2.21 -12.44
C ALA A 230 7.83 3.45 -12.94
N LEU A 231 7.93 4.51 -12.14
CA LEU A 231 8.77 5.67 -12.46
C LEU A 231 10.25 5.28 -12.54
N VAL A 232 10.75 4.52 -11.56
CA VAL A 232 12.14 4.06 -11.53
C VAL A 232 12.44 3.10 -12.68
N VAL A 233 11.58 2.08 -12.85
CA VAL A 233 11.74 1.07 -13.91
C VAL A 233 11.62 1.69 -15.30
N GLY A 234 10.70 2.64 -15.50
CA GLY A 234 10.56 3.34 -16.77
C GLY A 234 11.84 4.09 -17.15
N GLY A 235 12.47 4.77 -16.18
CA GLY A 235 13.74 5.46 -16.39
C GLY A 235 14.87 4.52 -16.78
N SER A 236 15.05 3.41 -16.07
CA SER A 236 16.13 2.45 -16.36
C SER A 236 15.92 1.73 -17.70
N VAL A 237 14.68 1.33 -18.01
CA VAL A 237 14.36 0.62 -19.26
C VAL A 237 14.55 1.52 -20.48
N LEU A 238 14.22 2.81 -20.37
CA LEU A 238 14.48 3.77 -21.46
C LEU A 238 15.97 3.94 -21.72
N ASP A 239 16.81 3.92 -20.68
CA ASP A 239 18.26 3.99 -20.80
C ASP A 239 18.83 2.77 -21.53
N ASP A 240 18.43 1.57 -21.10
CA ASP A 240 18.85 0.32 -21.71
C ASP A 240 18.42 0.24 -23.17
N ALA A 241 17.17 0.63 -23.46
CA ALA A 241 16.62 0.61 -24.82
C ALA A 241 17.28 1.65 -25.74
N ALA A 242 17.60 2.84 -25.23
CA ALA A 242 18.34 3.85 -25.99
C ALA A 242 19.78 3.42 -26.27
N SER A 243 20.44 2.83 -25.26
CA SER A 243 21.80 2.30 -25.38
C SER A 243 21.87 1.16 -26.40
N ALA A 244 20.91 0.23 -26.37
CA ALA A 244 20.81 -0.85 -27.34
C ALA A 244 20.63 -0.34 -28.77
N ALA A 245 19.75 0.64 -28.98
CA ALA A 245 19.53 1.25 -30.29
C ALA A 245 20.80 1.98 -30.82
N ALA A 246 21.48 2.74 -29.96
CA ALA A 246 22.70 3.45 -30.32
C ALA A 246 23.84 2.51 -30.73
N VAL A 247 24.04 1.42 -29.97
CA VAL A 247 25.03 0.37 -30.29
C VAL A 247 24.70 -0.29 -31.63
N ALA A 248 23.43 -0.64 -31.87
CA ALA A 248 23.00 -1.23 -33.13
C ALA A 248 23.22 -0.29 -34.33
N ALA A 249 23.09 1.02 -34.13
CA ALA A 249 23.34 2.04 -35.14
C ALA A 249 24.83 2.41 -35.31
N GLY A 250 25.73 1.91 -34.46
CA GLY A 250 27.15 2.30 -34.46
C GLY A 250 27.37 3.77 -34.08
N GLN A 251 26.46 4.37 -33.32
CA GLN A 251 26.49 5.77 -32.92
C GLN A 251 26.74 5.91 -31.41
N ASN A 252 27.39 7.00 -31.02
CA ASN A 252 27.33 7.45 -29.63
C ASN A 252 25.91 8.00 -29.41
N GLY A 253 25.18 7.44 -28.45
CA GLY A 253 23.78 7.78 -28.19
C GLY A 253 23.54 9.30 -28.06
N PRO A 254 22.33 9.78 -28.39
CA PRO A 254 22.08 11.21 -28.46
C PRO A 254 22.21 11.89 -27.08
N ALA A 255 22.74 13.11 -27.04
CA ALA A 255 23.00 13.83 -25.78
C ALA A 255 21.77 14.05 -24.89
N TRP A 256 20.55 14.02 -25.46
CA TRP A 256 19.31 14.13 -24.70
C TRP A 256 18.97 12.87 -23.88
N SER A 257 19.53 11.70 -24.22
CA SER A 257 19.31 10.45 -23.48
C SER A 257 19.77 10.57 -22.03
N LEU A 258 20.89 11.28 -21.80
CA LEU A 258 21.40 11.59 -20.46
C LEU A 258 20.40 12.44 -19.65
N ALA A 259 19.70 13.39 -20.29
CA ALA A 259 18.72 14.21 -19.60
C ALA A 259 17.48 13.39 -19.20
N LEU A 260 17.04 12.46 -20.06
CA LEU A 260 15.97 11.51 -19.71
C LEU A 260 16.41 10.55 -18.61
N LEU A 261 17.66 10.11 -18.62
CA LEU A 261 18.23 9.27 -17.58
C LEU A 261 18.17 9.95 -16.22
N ILE A 262 18.72 11.16 -16.15
CA ILE A 262 18.72 11.99 -14.94
C ILE A 262 17.28 12.26 -14.49
N GLY A 263 16.39 12.60 -15.43
CA GLY A 263 14.98 12.82 -15.15
C GLY A 263 14.27 11.59 -14.58
N GLY A 264 14.47 10.43 -15.20
CA GLY A 264 13.86 9.16 -14.80
C GLY A 264 14.32 8.71 -13.41
N TYR A 265 15.61 8.87 -13.09
CA TYR A 265 16.12 8.56 -11.76
C TYR A 265 15.75 9.60 -10.70
N LEU A 266 15.77 10.91 -11.02
CA LEU A 266 15.48 11.96 -10.04
C LEU A 266 13.99 12.14 -9.75
N ALA A 267 13.12 11.97 -10.75
CA ALA A 267 11.68 12.14 -10.62
C ALA A 267 11.06 11.40 -9.40
N PRO A 268 11.31 10.10 -9.16
CA PRO A 268 10.76 9.40 -8.01
C PRO A 268 11.24 10.00 -6.68
N PHE A 269 12.51 10.41 -6.55
CA PHE A 269 13.03 11.04 -5.34
C PHE A 269 12.45 12.43 -5.11
N VAL A 270 12.31 13.23 -6.16
CA VAL A 270 11.67 14.55 -6.08
C VAL A 270 10.22 14.40 -5.65
N LEU A 271 9.49 13.44 -6.23
CA LEU A 271 8.07 13.23 -5.94
C LEU A 271 7.87 12.73 -4.50
N VAL A 272 8.71 11.80 -4.01
CA VAL A 272 8.73 11.39 -2.60
C VAL A 272 9.11 12.57 -1.69
N GLY A 273 10.14 13.34 -2.04
CA GLY A 273 10.57 14.50 -1.26
C GLY A 273 9.48 15.56 -1.13
N VAL A 274 8.79 15.87 -2.23
CA VAL A 274 7.62 16.77 -2.23
C VAL A 274 6.49 16.20 -1.39
N ALA A 275 6.19 14.90 -1.49
CA ALA A 275 5.15 14.27 -0.68
C ALA A 275 5.47 14.37 0.81
N VAL A 276 6.71 14.05 1.21
CA VAL A 276 7.18 14.18 2.59
C VAL A 276 7.07 15.63 3.06
N LEU A 277 7.59 16.60 2.29
CA LEU A 277 7.51 18.03 2.62
C LEU A 277 6.08 18.53 2.77
N VAL A 278 5.17 18.13 1.87
CA VAL A 278 3.75 18.52 1.92
C VAL A 278 3.06 17.91 3.15
N THR A 279 3.42 16.67 3.53
CA THR A 279 2.89 16.05 4.74
C THR A 279 3.49 16.67 6.02
N SER A 280 4.79 16.96 6.06
CA SER A 280 5.45 17.51 7.25
C SER A 280 5.18 18.99 7.49
N ALA A 281 5.20 19.82 6.44
CA ALA A 281 5.09 21.28 6.56
C ALA A 281 3.67 21.74 6.91
N GLY A 282 2.65 20.97 6.53
CA GLY A 282 1.26 21.38 6.68
C GLY A 282 0.57 20.86 7.93
N GLY A 283 1.32 20.40 8.96
CA GLY A 283 0.77 19.75 10.15
C GLY A 283 -0.21 18.64 9.77
N SER A 284 0.22 17.70 8.92
CA SER A 284 -0.70 16.70 8.38
C SER A 284 -1.35 15.92 9.52
N ARG A 285 -2.66 16.08 9.65
CA ARG A 285 -3.45 15.21 10.51
C ARG A 285 -3.21 13.79 10.07
N THR A 286 -2.78 12.96 11.02
CA THR A 286 -2.70 11.50 10.79
C THR A 286 -4.08 10.97 10.43
N GLU A 287 -4.14 9.80 9.79
CA GLU A 287 -5.42 9.14 9.52
C GLU A 287 -6.27 8.99 10.79
N MET A 288 -5.62 8.78 11.94
CA MET A 288 -6.24 8.64 13.24
C MET A 288 -6.86 9.94 13.76
N GLU A 289 -6.14 11.05 13.63
CA GLU A 289 -6.67 12.37 14.00
C GLU A 289 -7.81 12.77 13.08
N HIS A 290 -7.68 12.51 11.77
CA HIS A 290 -8.69 12.88 10.79
C HIS A 290 -10.02 12.15 11.01
N PHE A 291 -10.02 10.82 11.20
CA PHE A 291 -11.28 10.12 11.47
C PHE A 291 -11.86 10.51 12.83
N ARG A 292 -11.02 10.75 13.85
CA ARG A 292 -11.47 11.20 15.16
C ARG A 292 -12.19 12.55 15.07
N ASP A 293 -11.62 13.51 14.33
CA ASP A 293 -12.25 14.82 14.14
C ASP A 293 -13.56 14.71 13.36
N ARG A 294 -13.57 13.94 12.28
CA ARG A 294 -14.71 13.81 11.36
C ARG A 294 -15.87 13.01 11.93
N LEU A 295 -15.58 11.91 12.60
CA LEU A 295 -16.57 10.94 13.04
C LEU A 295 -16.90 11.02 14.53
N TRP A 296 -16.04 11.64 15.33
CA TRP A 296 -16.15 11.71 16.79
C TRP A 296 -16.07 13.14 17.34
N GLY A 297 -15.99 14.16 16.48
CA GLY A 297 -15.89 15.55 16.89
C GLY A 297 -14.63 15.86 17.70
N GLY A 298 -13.56 15.10 17.49
CA GLY A 298 -12.30 15.23 18.23
C GLY A 298 -12.26 14.45 19.56
N ARG A 299 -13.38 13.83 19.98
CA ARG A 299 -13.44 13.03 21.22
C ARG A 299 -12.70 11.70 21.08
N THR A 300 -12.10 11.25 22.18
CA THR A 300 -11.50 9.91 22.30
C THR A 300 -12.51 8.93 22.90
N ALA A 301 -12.27 7.62 22.78
CA ALA A 301 -13.16 6.61 23.37
C ALA A 301 -13.46 6.84 24.86
N ALA A 302 -12.48 7.32 25.64
CA ALA A 302 -12.67 7.63 27.06
C ALA A 302 -13.52 8.90 27.30
N GLY A 303 -13.35 9.93 26.46
CA GLY A 303 -14.15 11.15 26.54
C GLY A 303 -15.60 10.95 26.10
N VAL A 304 -15.87 9.90 25.32
CA VAL A 304 -17.23 9.49 24.94
C VAL A 304 -17.95 8.79 26.10
N ILE A 305 -17.24 7.98 26.88
CA ILE A 305 -17.82 7.24 28.02
C ILE A 305 -18.02 8.16 29.25
N GLY A 306 -17.22 9.21 29.42
CA GLY A 306 -17.23 10.06 30.62
C GLY A 306 -18.35 11.12 30.70
N GLU A 307 -19.12 11.35 29.63
CA GLU A 307 -20.19 12.37 29.58
C GLU A 307 -21.61 11.79 29.47
N ALA A 308 -21.74 10.46 29.39
CA ALA A 308 -23.02 9.74 29.34
C ALA A 308 -23.44 9.26 30.74
#